data_AF-A0A9P8UE26-F1
#
_entry.id   AF-A0A9P8UE26-F1
#
_cell.length_a   1.000
_cell.length_b   1.000
_cell.length_c   1.000
_cell.angle_alpha   90.00
_cell.angle_beta   90.00
_cell.angle_gamma   90.00
#
_symmetry.space_group_name_H-M   'P 1'
#
loop_
_entity.id
_entity.type
_entity.pdbx_description
1 polymer ?
#
loop_
_entity_poly.entity_id
_entity_poly.type
_entity_poly.pdbx_seq_one_letter_code
_entity_poly.pdbx_strand_id
1 'polypeptide(L)'
;MSLNQSGWLEVNFMCSSCNQWATKDLQSSMQPRVWATDPNQRFKDLSEESTIRKHGYYGYFNLVMSEDLINSETPTTPLIDPSIHNQHDSQTESPVPSSSLFAFHGALLAVSRMVIYPSGVIAIRRQSQTSFSTHLYFQVLATIGCPCRLHIGYPWYYPD
;
A
#
# COMPACT_ATOMS: atom_id res chain seq x y z
N MET A 1 21.38 11.92 17.28
CA MET A 1 21.66 10.48 17.16
C MET A 1 23.16 10.28 17.16
N SER A 2 23.69 9.51 18.10
CA SER A 2 25.11 9.13 18.16
C SER A 2 25.26 7.69 17.67
N LEU A 3 26.28 7.43 16.86
CA LEU A 3 26.66 6.06 16.51
C LEU A 3 27.16 5.34 17.76
N ASN A 4 26.84 4.06 17.90
CA ASN A 4 27.43 3.23 18.95
C ASN A 4 28.90 2.92 18.61
N GLN A 5 29.60 2.28 19.54
CA GLN A 5 31.04 1.97 19.39
C GLN A 5 31.34 1.03 18.19
N SER A 6 30.34 0.31 17.69
CA SER A 6 30.45 -0.57 16.52
C SER A 6 30.08 0.12 15.21
N GLY A 7 29.81 1.44 15.22
CA GLY A 7 29.47 2.21 14.02
C GLY A 7 28.02 2.05 13.57
N TRP A 8 27.17 1.44 14.38
CA TRP A 8 25.74 1.29 14.12
C TRP A 8 24.93 2.41 14.76
N LEU A 9 23.80 2.72 14.13
CA LEU A 9 22.80 3.60 14.70
C LEU A 9 21.75 2.74 15.39
N GLU A 10 21.62 2.92 16.71
CA GLU A 10 20.63 2.23 17.52
C GLU A 10 19.47 3.17 17.83
N VAL A 11 18.25 2.69 17.63
CA VAL A 11 17.02 3.43 17.92
C VAL A 11 16.20 2.60 18.88
N ASN A 12 15.93 3.18 20.05
CA ASN A 12 15.01 2.63 21.03
C ASN A 12 13.82 3.58 21.15
N PHE A 13 12.61 3.04 21.04
CA PHE A 13 11.37 3.80 21.11
C PHE A 13 10.28 3.00 21.80
N MET A 14 9.36 3.72 22.45
CA MET A 14 8.16 3.14 23.06
C MET A 14 6.96 3.42 22.15
N CYS A 15 6.26 2.36 21.74
CA CYS A 15 5.08 2.44 20.90
C CYS A 15 3.82 2.30 21.76
N SER A 16 3.20 3.42 22.15
CA SER A 16 1.94 3.40 22.90
C SER A 16 0.75 3.23 21.96
N SER A 17 -0.23 2.39 22.35
CA SER A 17 -1.47 2.14 21.60
C SER A 17 -1.31 1.52 20.20
N CYS A 18 -0.12 1.04 19.85
CA CYS A 18 0.17 0.43 18.55
C CYS A 18 -0.55 -0.92 18.32
N ASN A 19 -1.14 -1.46 19.39
CA ASN A 19 -1.97 -2.64 19.39
C ASN A 19 -3.42 -2.36 18.93
N GLN A 20 -3.87 -1.10 18.90
CA GLN A 20 -5.25 -0.75 18.55
C GLN A 20 -5.56 -0.91 17.06
N TRP A 21 -4.54 -0.81 16.19
CA TRP A 21 -4.69 -0.97 14.74
C TRP A 21 -4.41 -2.41 14.26
N ALA A 22 -3.92 -3.27 15.15
CA ALA A 22 -3.64 -4.65 14.81
C ALA A 22 -4.96 -5.43 14.75
N THR A 23 -5.41 -5.76 13.54
CA THR A 23 -6.56 -6.65 13.31
C THR A 23 -6.26 -8.12 13.66
N LYS A 24 -5.02 -8.43 14.05
CA LYS A 24 -4.59 -9.78 14.42
C LYS A 24 -4.65 -9.97 15.91
N ASP A 25 -5.03 -11.19 16.29
CA ASP A 25 -5.07 -11.66 17.66
C ASP A 25 -3.71 -11.48 18.34
N LEU A 26 -3.62 -10.50 19.24
CA LEU A 26 -2.44 -10.20 20.04
C LEU A 26 -2.14 -11.31 21.06
N GLN A 27 -3.08 -12.22 21.30
CA GLN A 27 -2.90 -13.40 22.15
C GLN A 27 -2.23 -14.56 21.40
N SER A 28 -2.10 -14.46 20.07
CA SER A 28 -1.33 -15.45 19.32
C SER A 28 0.14 -15.37 19.72
N SER A 29 0.69 -16.51 20.12
CA SER A 29 2.09 -16.66 20.53
C SER A 29 3.09 -16.31 19.43
N MET A 30 2.65 -16.21 18.18
CA MET A 30 3.49 -15.89 17.03
C MET A 30 2.84 -14.80 16.16
N GLN A 31 3.53 -13.67 16.03
CA GLN A 31 3.07 -12.53 15.25
C GLN A 31 3.91 -12.33 13.99
N PRO A 32 3.29 -12.32 12.81
CA PRO A 32 4.01 -11.91 11.61
C PRO A 32 4.32 -10.41 11.66
N ARG A 33 5.54 -10.07 11.25
CA ARG A 33 6.08 -8.72 11.16
C ARG A 33 6.77 -8.55 9.83
N VAL A 34 6.81 -7.32 9.35
CA VAL A 34 7.51 -6.92 8.13
C VAL A 34 8.71 -6.07 8.47
N TRP A 35 9.73 -6.13 7.63
CA TRP A 35 10.85 -5.20 7.63
C TRP A 35 11.08 -4.67 6.22
N ALA A 36 11.61 -3.46 6.13
CA ALA A 36 11.92 -2.80 4.87
C ALA A 36 13.10 -1.83 5.04
N THR A 37 13.98 -1.77 4.05
CA THR A 37 15.14 -0.86 4.05
C THR A 37 15.54 -0.44 2.63
N ASP A 38 16.16 0.73 2.53
CA ASP A 38 16.87 1.20 1.34
C ASP A 38 18.23 1.76 1.77
N PRO A 39 19.31 0.94 1.74
CA PRO A 39 20.65 1.38 2.15
C PRO A 39 21.22 2.47 1.23
N ASN A 40 20.62 2.65 0.04
CA ASN A 40 21.05 3.66 -0.92
C ASN A 40 20.32 4.99 -0.72
N GLN A 41 19.34 5.06 0.17
CA GLN A 41 18.65 6.31 0.47
C GLN A 41 19.50 7.16 1.41
N ARG A 42 19.77 8.39 0.99
CA ARG A 42 20.41 9.41 1.83
C ARG A 42 19.37 10.46 2.19
N PHE A 43 19.17 10.66 3.48
CA PHE A 43 18.33 11.72 3.99
C PHE A 43 19.10 13.05 3.96
N LYS A 44 18.43 14.11 3.50
CA LYS A 44 19.01 15.47 3.49
C LYS A 44 18.86 16.15 4.84
N ASP A 45 17.81 15.79 5.58
CA ASP A 45 17.48 16.28 6.91
C ASP A 45 16.90 15.13 7.76
N LEU A 46 16.74 15.39 9.06
CA LEU A 46 16.15 14.45 10.02
C LEU A 46 14.68 14.80 10.30
N SER A 47 13.99 15.38 9.30
CA SER A 47 12.59 15.78 9.43
C SER A 47 11.66 14.58 9.34
N GLU A 48 10.62 14.56 10.17
CA GLU A 48 9.51 13.59 10.07
C GLU A 48 8.75 13.73 8.74
N GLU A 49 8.81 14.91 8.11
CA GLU A 49 8.19 15.19 6.80
C GLU A 49 9.09 14.82 5.62
N SER A 50 10.27 14.25 5.88
CA SER A 50 11.21 13.89 4.82
C SER A 50 10.61 12.80 3.90
N THR A 51 10.67 13.03 2.60
CA THR A 51 10.13 12.07 1.62
C THR A 51 10.98 10.81 1.58
N ILE A 52 10.36 9.67 1.86
CA ILE A 52 11.02 8.36 1.83
C ILE A 52 10.79 7.71 0.45
N ARG A 53 11.86 7.17 -0.17
CA ARG A 53 11.73 6.39 -1.41
C ARG A 53 11.16 5.02 -1.08
N LYS A 54 10.61 4.35 -2.09
CA LYS A 54 10.25 2.94 -1.95
C LYS A 54 11.49 2.14 -1.55
N HIS A 55 11.33 1.26 -0.56
CA HIS A 55 12.38 0.37 -0.08
C HIS A 55 12.96 -0.48 -1.22
N GLY A 56 14.26 -0.77 -1.16
CA GLY A 56 14.96 -1.66 -2.09
C GLY A 56 14.99 -3.12 -1.63
N TYR A 57 14.86 -3.35 -0.31
CA TYR A 57 14.88 -4.65 0.35
C TYR A 57 13.73 -4.72 1.35
N TYR A 58 13.07 -5.87 1.43
CA TYR A 58 11.97 -6.12 2.36
C TYR A 58 11.82 -7.60 2.67
N GLY A 59 11.08 -7.92 3.72
CA GLY A 59 10.74 -9.28 4.06
C GLY A 59 9.83 -9.41 5.25
N TYR A 60 9.64 -10.65 5.70
CA TYR A 60 8.78 -11.02 6.81
C TYR A 60 9.58 -11.81 7.85
N PHE A 61 9.19 -11.67 9.11
CA PHE A 61 9.64 -12.54 10.19
C PHE A 61 8.51 -12.76 11.17
N ASN A 62 8.60 -13.84 11.94
CA ASN A 62 7.67 -14.12 13.01
C ASN A 62 8.29 -13.71 14.34
N LEU A 63 7.59 -12.86 15.07
CA LEU A 63 7.95 -12.46 16.43
C LEU A 63 7.17 -13.35 17.40
N VAL A 64 7.89 -14.12 18.21
CA VAL A 64 7.28 -14.90 19.29
C VAL A 64 6.96 -13.95 20.44
N MET A 65 5.70 -13.87 20.83
CA MET A 65 5.21 -12.98 21.89
C MET A 65 4.84 -13.72 23.18
N SER A 66 5.42 -14.90 23.44
CA SER A 66 5.16 -15.61 24.69
C SER A 66 5.67 -14.83 25.90
N GLU A 67 4.88 -14.78 26.97
CA GLU A 67 5.24 -14.07 28.22
C GLU A 67 6.59 -14.51 28.78
N ASP A 68 6.94 -15.80 28.61
CA ASP A 68 8.23 -16.37 29.03
C ASP A 68 9.45 -15.80 28.25
N LEU A 69 9.27 -15.39 26.99
CA LEU A 69 10.34 -14.77 26.19
C LEU A 69 10.46 -13.26 26.44
N ILE A 70 9.35 -12.60 26.78
CA ILE A 70 9.32 -11.16 27.08
C ILE A 70 10.00 -10.88 28.43
N ASN A 71 9.84 -11.79 29.39
CA ASN A 71 10.45 -11.70 30.73
C ASN A 71 11.84 -12.34 30.82
N SER A 72 12.38 -12.86 29.71
CA SER A 72 13.75 -13.38 29.66
C SER A 72 14.77 -12.25 29.73
N GLU A 73 15.87 -12.44 30.46
CA GLU A 73 16.98 -11.47 30.55
C GLU A 73 17.60 -11.14 29.17
N THR A 74 17.38 -12.01 28.18
CA THR A 74 17.75 -11.77 26.78
C THR A 74 16.56 -12.09 25.87
N PRO A 75 15.71 -11.10 25.53
CA PRO A 75 14.68 -11.29 24.52
C PRO A 75 15.33 -11.66 23.19
N THR A 76 14.94 -12.78 22.60
CA THR A 76 15.48 -13.20 21.30
C THR A 76 14.97 -12.26 20.21
N THR A 77 15.80 -11.28 19.84
CA THR A 77 15.51 -10.42 18.69
C THR A 77 15.71 -11.24 17.41
N PRO A 78 14.73 -11.30 16.51
CA PRO A 78 14.90 -11.98 15.23
C PRO A 78 16.01 -11.27 14.44
N LEU A 79 17.01 -12.04 14.00
CA LEU A 79 18.07 -11.53 13.16
C LEU A 79 17.51 -11.30 11.75
N ILE A 80 17.45 -10.04 11.34
CA ILE A 80 17.15 -9.68 9.95
C ILE A 80 18.46 -9.70 9.19
N ASP A 81 18.56 -10.58 8.19
CA ASP A 81 19.67 -10.58 7.26
C ASP A 81 19.29 -9.75 6.01
N PRO A 82 19.77 -8.50 5.90
CA PRO A 82 19.46 -7.64 4.76
C PRO A 82 20.10 -8.12 3.45
N SER A 83 20.97 -9.14 3.48
CA SER A 83 21.53 -9.77 2.29
C SER A 83 20.55 -10.73 1.60
N ILE A 84 19.50 -11.18 2.31
CA ILE A 84 18.45 -12.02 1.74
C ILE A 84 17.43 -11.10 1.04
N HIS A 85 17.40 -11.20 -0.30
CA HIS A 85 16.59 -10.31 -1.13
C HIS A 85 15.11 -10.72 -1.11
N ASN A 86 14.23 -9.77 -0.77
CA ASN A 86 12.78 -9.80 -0.98
C ASN A 86 12.12 -11.15 -0.63
N GLN A 87 11.95 -11.40 0.67
CA GLN A 87 11.16 -12.55 1.11
C GLN A 87 9.67 -12.22 0.93
N HIS A 88 9.03 -12.82 -0.07
CA HIS A 88 7.57 -12.89 -0.12
C HIS A 88 7.11 -14.00 0.81
N ASP A 89 6.10 -13.72 1.62
CA ASP A 89 5.35 -14.78 2.28
C ASP A 89 4.66 -15.62 1.18
N SER A 90 4.79 -16.94 1.24
CA SER A 90 4.14 -17.88 0.31
C SER A 90 2.62 -17.93 0.49
N GLN A 91 2.06 -17.09 1.36
CA GLN A 91 0.62 -16.86 1.49
C GLN A 91 0.09 -16.06 0.31
N THR A 92 -0.10 -16.74 -0.83
CA THR A 92 -0.98 -16.38 -1.97
C THR A 92 -1.25 -14.88 -2.15
N GLU A 93 -0.22 -14.06 -2.24
CA GLU A 93 -0.41 -12.68 -2.68
C GLU A 93 -0.73 -12.74 -4.17
N SER A 94 -1.95 -12.32 -4.54
CA SER A 94 -2.29 -12.12 -5.95
C SER A 94 -1.18 -11.27 -6.59
N PRO A 95 -0.62 -11.70 -7.75
CA PRO A 95 0.49 -11.01 -8.36
C PRO A 95 0.13 -9.53 -8.52
N VAL A 96 0.86 -8.66 -7.82
CA VAL A 96 0.66 -7.22 -7.91
C VAL A 96 0.83 -6.85 -9.39
N PRO A 97 -0.23 -6.32 -10.04
CA PRO A 97 -0.16 -6.02 -11.47
C PRO A 97 1.02 -5.10 -11.75
N SER A 98 1.72 -5.34 -12.86
CA SER A 98 2.88 -4.53 -13.24
C SER A 98 2.54 -3.03 -13.20
N SER A 99 3.50 -2.19 -12.81
CA SER A 99 3.31 -0.73 -12.72
C SER A 99 2.78 -0.11 -14.02
N SER A 100 3.12 -0.72 -15.17
CA SER A 100 2.60 -0.37 -16.49
C SER A 100 1.09 -0.56 -16.61
N LEU A 101 0.53 -1.63 -16.03
CA LEU A 101 -0.90 -1.94 -16.06
C LEU A 101 -1.70 -0.92 -15.22
N PHE A 102 -1.16 -0.52 -14.08
CA PHE A 102 -1.73 0.58 -13.28
C PHE A 102 -1.67 1.92 -14.01
N ALA A 103 -0.54 2.24 -14.66
CA ALA A 103 -0.40 3.47 -15.44
C ALA A 103 -1.38 3.51 -16.62
N PHE A 104 -1.51 2.40 -17.35
CA PHE A 104 -2.46 2.26 -18.45
C PHE A 104 -3.92 2.38 -17.98
N HIS A 105 -4.26 1.70 -16.88
CA HIS A 105 -5.59 1.80 -16.26
C HIS A 105 -5.90 3.24 -15.82
N GLY A 106 -4.96 3.90 -15.16
CA GLY A 106 -5.09 5.30 -14.74
C GLY A 106 -5.27 6.25 -15.93
N ALA A 107 -4.50 6.07 -17.00
CA ALA A 107 -4.65 6.86 -18.23
C ALA A 107 -6.02 6.67 -18.87
N LEU A 108 -6.52 5.42 -18.94
CA LEU A 108 -7.81 5.10 -19.52
C LEU A 108 -8.96 5.73 -18.72
N LEU A 109 -8.91 5.66 -17.39
CA LEU A 109 -9.88 6.32 -16.52
C LEU A 109 -9.85 7.85 -16.66
N ALA A 110 -8.65 8.44 -16.75
CA ALA A 110 -8.49 9.87 -16.93
C ALA A 110 -9.10 10.36 -18.26
N VAL A 111 -8.81 9.66 -19.37
CA VAL A 111 -9.37 10.00 -20.69
C VAL A 111 -10.89 9.85 -20.68
N SER A 112 -11.41 8.75 -20.14
CA SER A 112 -12.85 8.51 -20.08
C SER A 112 -13.59 9.63 -19.32
N ARG A 113 -13.12 9.98 -18.12
CA ARG A 113 -13.83 10.94 -17.26
C ARG A 113 -13.58 12.41 -17.61
N MET A 114 -12.35 12.77 -18.00
CA MET A 114 -11.99 14.18 -18.21
C MET A 114 -12.20 14.63 -19.66
N VAL A 115 -12.28 13.71 -20.63
CA VAL A 115 -12.43 14.06 -22.04
C VAL A 115 -13.79 13.60 -22.59
N ILE A 116 -14.07 12.29 -22.52
CA ILE A 116 -15.23 11.68 -23.19
C ILE A 116 -16.54 12.10 -22.50
N TYR A 117 -16.56 12.12 -21.17
CA TYR A 117 -17.75 12.51 -20.41
C TYR A 117 -18.17 13.98 -20.65
N PRO A 118 -17.30 15.00 -20.50
CA PRO A 118 -17.67 16.38 -20.78
C PRO A 118 -17.92 16.65 -22.27
N SER A 119 -17.30 15.92 -23.20
CA SER A 119 -17.59 16.09 -24.64
C SER A 119 -19.04 15.74 -24.98
N GLY A 120 -19.62 14.73 -24.30
CA GLY A 120 -21.04 14.42 -24.41
C GLY A 120 -21.93 15.58 -23.95
N VAL A 121 -21.55 16.29 -22.88
CA VAL A 121 -22.31 17.45 -22.38
C VAL A 121 -22.21 18.64 -23.35
N ILE A 122 -21.04 18.87 -23.94
CA ILE A 122 -20.85 19.90 -24.97
C ILE A 122 -21.70 19.59 -26.20
N ALA A 123 -21.84 18.31 -26.58
CA ALA A 123 -22.68 17.89 -27.70
C ALA A 123 -24.18 18.19 -27.48
N ILE A 124 -24.69 18.10 -26.24
CA ILE A 124 -26.06 18.51 -25.91
C ILE A 124 -26.27 20.01 -26.18
N ARG A 125 -25.28 20.84 -25.83
CA ARG A 125 -25.41 22.30 -25.96
C ARG A 125 -25.53 22.79 -27.40
N ARG A 126 -25.28 21.94 -28.39
CA ARG A 126 -25.42 22.27 -29.82
C ARG A 126 -26.87 22.25 -30.32
N GLN A 127 -27.85 21.87 -29.49
CA GLN A 127 -29.30 21.93 -29.78
C GLN A 127 -29.72 21.30 -31.13
N SER A 128 -28.98 20.27 -31.58
CA SER A 128 -29.34 19.48 -32.76
C SER A 128 -30.38 18.42 -32.40
N GLN A 129 -31.23 18.01 -33.35
CA GLN A 129 -32.11 16.85 -33.16
C GLN A 129 -31.35 15.55 -32.84
N THR A 130 -30.06 15.48 -33.23
CA THR A 130 -29.17 14.34 -32.93
C THR A 130 -28.40 14.48 -31.62
N SER A 131 -28.43 15.65 -30.96
CA SER A 131 -27.59 15.95 -29.79
C SER A 131 -27.83 15.00 -28.63
N PHE A 132 -29.08 14.55 -28.41
CA PHE A 132 -29.40 13.58 -27.37
C PHE A 132 -28.79 12.20 -27.66
N SER A 133 -28.89 11.72 -28.91
CA SER A 133 -28.30 10.44 -29.33
C SER A 133 -26.78 10.46 -29.23
N THR A 134 -26.15 11.56 -29.66
CA THR A 134 -24.70 11.76 -29.54
C THR A 134 -24.25 11.79 -28.08
N HIS A 135 -24.99 12.45 -27.21
CA HIS A 135 -24.69 12.46 -25.77
C HIS A 135 -24.76 11.07 -25.15
N LEU A 136 -25.82 10.32 -25.46
CA LEU A 136 -26.04 8.97 -24.95
C LEU A 136 -24.89 8.05 -25.38
N TYR A 137 -24.43 8.18 -26.63
CA TYR A 137 -23.29 7.43 -27.16
C TYR A 137 -21.99 7.70 -26.37
N PHE A 138 -21.68 8.97 -26.08
CA PHE A 138 -20.49 9.33 -25.29
C PHE A 138 -20.59 8.85 -23.84
N GLN A 139 -21.77 8.89 -23.23
CA GLN A 139 -21.96 8.35 -21.88
C GLN A 139 -21.76 6.84 -21.82
N VAL A 140 -22.34 6.09 -22.75
CA VAL A 140 -22.18 4.62 -22.80
C VAL A 140 -20.71 4.25 -23.02
N LEU A 141 -20.01 4.91 -23.95
CA LEU A 141 -18.58 4.68 -24.16
C LEU A 141 -17.75 4.96 -22.91
N ALA A 142 -18.00 6.07 -22.20
CA ALA A 142 -17.30 6.40 -20.98
C ALA A 142 -17.53 5.35 -19.86
N THR A 143 -18.76 4.83 -19.76
CA THR A 143 -19.09 3.78 -18.79
C THR A 143 -18.46 2.43 -19.13
N ILE A 144 -18.35 2.04 -20.41
CA ILE A 144 -17.68 0.79 -20.81
C ILE A 144 -16.17 0.88 -20.56
N GLY A 145 -15.57 2.05 -20.82
CA GLY A 145 -14.16 2.32 -20.48
C GLY A 145 -13.89 2.36 -18.98
N CYS A 146 -14.93 2.45 -18.14
CA CYS A 146 -14.80 2.22 -16.72
C CYS A 146 -15.17 0.74 -16.50
N PRO A 147 -14.23 -0.20 -16.30
CA PRO A 147 -14.59 -1.47 -15.69
C PRO A 147 -15.11 -1.13 -14.29
N CYS A 148 -16.40 -0.82 -14.19
CA CYS A 148 -17.12 -0.78 -12.95
C CYS A 148 -16.91 -2.17 -12.37
N ARG A 149 -16.10 -2.21 -11.33
CA ARG A 149 -16.00 -3.27 -10.34
C ARG A 149 -17.38 -3.43 -9.69
N LEU A 150 -18.40 -3.76 -10.46
CA LEU A 150 -19.76 -4.05 -10.00
C LEU A 150 -19.78 -5.48 -9.47
N HIS A 151 -18.90 -5.75 -8.51
CA HIS A 151 -18.81 -6.91 -7.60
C HIS A 151 -17.44 -6.98 -6.91
N ILE A 152 -16.84 -5.84 -6.53
CA ILE A 152 -15.95 -5.88 -5.36
C ILE A 152 -16.53 -4.93 -4.34
N GLY A 153 -17.55 -5.45 -3.65
CA GLY A 153 -17.72 -5.12 -2.25
C GLY A 153 -16.38 -5.37 -1.59
N TYR A 154 -15.69 -4.29 -1.26
CA TYR A 154 -14.74 -4.34 -0.18
C TYR A 154 -15.51 -4.82 1.03
N PRO A 155 -15.15 -5.93 1.68
CA PRO A 155 -15.60 -6.14 3.04
C PRO A 155 -14.82 -5.13 3.87
N TRP A 156 -15.35 -3.90 3.97
CA TRP A 156 -15.19 -3.12 5.19
C TRP A 156 -16.05 -3.82 6.23
N TYR A 157 -15.56 -4.94 6.72
CA TYR A 157 -16.15 -5.66 7.84
C TYR A 157 -15.81 -4.82 9.07
N TYR A 158 -16.75 -3.95 9.47
CA TYR A 158 -16.84 -3.46 10.83
C TYR A 158 -17.60 -4.51 11.63
N PRO A 159 -17.00 -5.23 12.58
CA PRO A 159 -17.75 -5.78 13.69
C PRO A 159 -17.79 -4.73 14.81
N ASP A 160 -19.00 -4.54 15.34
CA ASP A 160 -19.24 -4.00 16.69
C ASP A 160 -18.57 -4.89 17.75
#